data_AF-A0A3D8TU69-F1
#
_entry.id   AF-A0A3D8TU69-F1
#
_cell.length_a   1.000
_cell.length_b   1.000
_cell.length_c   1.000
_cell.angle_alpha   90.00
_cell.angle_beta   90.00
_cell.angle_gamma   90.00
#
_symmetry.space_group_name_H-M   'P 1'
#
loop_
_entity.id
_entity.type
_entity.pdbx_description
1 polymer ?
#
loop_
_entity_poly.entity_id
_entity_poly.type
_entity_poly.pdbx_seq_one_letter_code
_entity_poly.pdbx_strand_id
1 'polypeptide(L)'
;MDISQIKAAEVKPEVGIHLAKSENAKVKVMSFVNLRCPYCKKWHEESRDILTKFIEEGKIELVIKPFDKEKESLQRGNVTHRYLNYEAPFEAWLAMDKIFETQDEWGNLSLEEVAQYMETKLDLREQNNKEATKAIIEEAGRANVTLVPTVVVGEHIFDEHITPDELTALLNEEFGK
;
A
#
# COMPACT_ATOMS: atom_id res chain seq x y z
N MET A 1 -1.43 3.27 16.79
CA MET A 1 -0.26 2.38 16.65
C MET A 1 0.88 2.83 17.58
N ASP A 2 1.65 1.93 18.20
CA ASP A 2 2.93 2.33 18.84
C ASP A 2 4.01 2.42 17.77
N ILE A 3 4.30 3.65 17.34
CA ILE A 3 5.27 3.95 16.29
C ILE A 3 6.70 4.10 16.82
N SER A 4 6.89 4.13 18.16
CA SER A 4 8.19 4.42 18.79
C SER A 4 9.27 3.40 18.45
N GLN A 5 8.86 2.18 18.08
CA GLN A 5 9.75 1.08 17.75
C GLN A 5 10.04 0.96 16.25
N ILE A 6 9.35 1.73 15.40
CA ILE A 6 9.53 1.69 13.95
C ILE A 6 10.75 2.54 13.57
N LYS A 7 11.63 1.96 12.74
CA LYS A 7 12.84 2.62 12.24
C LYS A 7 12.56 3.19 10.85
N ALA A 8 12.04 4.42 10.76
CA ALA A 8 11.72 5.08 9.49
C ALA A 8 12.89 5.03 8.48
N ALA A 9 14.12 5.21 8.95
CA ALA A 9 15.32 5.18 8.11
C ALA A 9 15.58 3.83 7.42
N GLU A 10 15.00 2.72 7.91
CA GLU A 10 15.08 1.39 7.30
C GLU A 10 13.97 1.13 6.27
N VAL A 11 12.96 2.01 6.20
CA VAL A 11 11.94 1.99 5.15
C VAL A 11 12.49 2.75 3.96
N LYS A 12 12.55 2.08 2.81
CA LYS A 12 13.24 2.57 1.62
C LYS A 12 12.33 2.55 0.40
N PRO A 13 12.53 3.46 -0.58
CA PRO A 13 11.61 3.55 -1.69
C PRO A 13 11.78 2.45 -2.73
N GLU A 14 12.81 1.59 -2.70
CA GLU A 14 13.18 0.78 -3.89
C GLU A 14 12.24 -0.39 -4.20
N VAL A 15 11.53 -0.91 -3.20
CA VAL A 15 10.65 -2.08 -3.39
C VAL A 15 9.19 -1.69 -3.16
N GLY A 16 8.35 -1.95 -4.17
CA GLY A 16 6.91 -1.73 -4.09
C GLY A 16 6.30 -1.46 -5.47
N ILE A 17 5.06 -0.97 -5.47
CA ILE A 17 4.38 -0.45 -6.65
C ILE A 17 4.61 1.06 -6.64
N HIS A 18 5.26 1.57 -7.68
CA HIS A 18 5.73 2.96 -7.76
C HIS A 18 4.80 3.82 -8.61
N LEU A 19 4.12 4.80 -8.00
CA LEU A 19 3.26 5.74 -8.68
C LEU A 19 3.84 7.14 -8.64
N ALA A 20 4.32 7.61 -9.79
CA ALA A 20 4.71 8.99 -10.02
C ALA A 20 4.37 9.39 -11.46
N LYS A 21 4.10 10.69 -11.68
CA LYS A 21 3.97 11.29 -13.02
C LYS A 21 5.18 12.15 -13.41
N SER A 22 6.10 12.35 -12.48
CA SER A 22 7.31 13.17 -12.69
C SER A 22 8.52 12.49 -12.06
N GLU A 23 9.64 12.52 -12.76
CA GLU A 23 10.94 12.13 -12.21
C GLU A 23 11.42 13.09 -11.10
N ASN A 24 10.83 14.29 -11.04
CA ASN A 24 11.09 15.29 -10.00
C ASN A 24 10.26 15.08 -8.73
N ALA A 25 9.51 13.98 -8.61
CA ALA A 25 8.75 13.64 -7.42
C ALA A 25 9.69 13.40 -6.22
N LYS A 26 9.89 14.46 -5.41
CA LYS A 26 10.87 14.46 -4.31
C LYS A 26 10.37 13.76 -3.06
N VAL A 27 9.08 13.89 -2.76
CA VAL A 27 8.49 13.34 -1.54
C VAL A 27 8.09 11.88 -1.79
N LYS A 28 8.58 10.96 -0.95
CA LYS A 28 8.22 9.55 -1.03
C LYS A 28 7.17 9.23 0.03
N VAL A 29 6.02 8.74 -0.40
CA VAL A 29 4.97 8.22 0.48
C VAL A 29 5.03 6.70 0.43
N MET A 30 5.58 6.07 1.46
CA MET A 30 5.80 4.62 1.50
C MET A 30 4.75 3.97 2.40
N SER A 31 3.93 3.09 1.84
CA SER A 31 2.74 2.57 2.53
C SER A 31 2.73 1.04 2.58
N PHE A 32 2.98 0.46 3.76
CA PHE A 32 2.76 -0.97 4.00
C PHE A 32 1.28 -1.25 4.21
N VAL A 33 0.68 -2.04 3.32
CA VAL A 33 -0.75 -2.35 3.34
C VAL A 33 -1.01 -3.83 3.15
N ASN A 34 -2.13 -4.32 3.68
CA ASN A 34 -2.67 -5.62 3.33
C ASN A 34 -4.08 -5.43 2.78
N LEU A 35 -4.37 -5.97 1.60
CA LEU A 35 -5.63 -5.72 0.91
C LEU A 35 -6.88 -6.32 1.59
N ARG A 36 -6.71 -7.21 2.59
CA ARG A 36 -7.80 -7.68 3.47
C ARG A 36 -8.01 -6.73 4.66
N CYS A 37 -7.01 -5.94 5.04
CA CYS A 37 -7.13 -5.10 6.23
C CYS A 37 -8.19 -3.99 6.02
N PRO A 38 -9.23 -3.90 6.87
CA PRO A 38 -10.23 -2.84 6.75
C PRO A 38 -9.66 -1.45 7.06
N TYR A 39 -8.62 -1.36 7.88
CA TYR A 39 -7.91 -0.11 8.13
C TYR A 39 -7.07 0.33 6.92
N CYS A 40 -6.51 -0.63 6.16
CA CYS A 40 -5.86 -0.31 4.90
C CYS A 40 -6.86 0.14 3.83
N LYS A 41 -8.07 -0.44 3.82
CA LYS A 41 -9.18 0.04 2.98
C LYS A 41 -9.51 1.50 3.30
N LYS A 42 -9.71 1.81 4.58
CA LYS A 42 -9.98 3.18 5.04
C LYS A 42 -8.88 4.16 4.61
N TRP A 43 -7.61 3.82 4.86
CA TRP A 43 -6.48 4.63 4.40
C TRP A 43 -6.52 4.86 2.88
N HIS A 44 -6.72 3.79 2.11
CA HIS A 44 -6.76 3.86 0.65
C HIS A 44 -7.88 4.77 0.14
N GLU A 45 -9.09 4.66 0.69
CA GLU A 45 -10.25 5.46 0.31
C GLU A 45 -10.12 6.93 0.72
N GLU A 46 -9.76 7.19 1.98
CA GLU A 46 -9.70 8.56 2.51
C GLU A 46 -8.52 9.37 1.97
N SER A 47 -7.41 8.71 1.59
CA SER A 47 -6.23 9.38 1.02
C SER A 47 -6.25 9.46 -0.51
N ARG A 48 -7.17 8.75 -1.19
CA ARG A 48 -7.16 8.54 -2.66
C ARG A 48 -7.04 9.85 -3.45
N ASP A 49 -7.91 10.81 -3.15
CA ASP A 49 -8.00 12.07 -3.91
C ASP A 49 -6.77 12.96 -3.67
N ILE A 50 -6.28 13.00 -2.43
CA ILE A 50 -5.08 13.77 -2.07
C ILE A 50 -3.86 13.19 -2.76
N LEU A 51 -3.64 11.89 -2.64
CA LEU A 51 -2.49 11.23 -3.27
C LEU A 51 -2.55 11.38 -4.79
N THR A 52 -3.73 11.25 -5.40
CA THR A 52 -3.93 11.47 -6.84
C THR A 52 -3.50 12.88 -7.24
N LYS A 53 -4.02 13.90 -6.57
CA LYS A 53 -3.69 15.30 -6.84
C LYS A 53 -2.19 15.56 -6.74
N PHE A 54 -1.53 15.09 -5.68
CA PHE A 54 -0.10 15.32 -5.48
C PHE A 54 0.78 14.54 -6.46
N ILE A 55 0.35 13.36 -6.91
CA ILE A 55 1.00 12.61 -7.99
C ILE A 55 0.86 13.37 -9.31
N GLU A 56 -0.33 13.88 -9.63
CA GLU A 56 -0.60 14.67 -10.85
C GLU A 56 0.19 15.98 -10.89
N GLU A 57 0.31 16.65 -9.73
CA GLU A 57 1.17 17.84 -9.57
C GLU A 57 2.68 17.51 -9.64
N GLY A 58 3.05 16.22 -9.70
CA GLY A 58 4.43 15.77 -9.78
C GLY A 58 5.23 15.97 -8.49
N LYS A 59 4.55 16.16 -7.35
CA LYS A 59 5.19 16.45 -6.06
C LYS A 59 5.64 15.20 -5.32
N ILE A 60 4.85 14.13 -5.41
CA ILE A 60 5.09 12.89 -4.66
C ILE A 60 5.29 11.70 -5.59
N GLU A 61 6.01 10.71 -5.08
CA GLU A 61 5.93 9.33 -5.51
C GLU A 61 5.29 8.52 -4.40
N LEU A 62 4.20 7.80 -4.71
CA LEU A 62 3.58 6.84 -3.82
C LEU A 62 4.20 5.46 -4.07
N VAL A 63 4.78 4.85 -3.04
CA VAL A 63 5.34 3.51 -3.06
C VAL A 63 4.47 2.61 -2.18
N ILE A 64 3.60 1.82 -2.83
CA ILE A 64 2.71 0.88 -2.13
C ILE A 64 3.48 -0.41 -1.91
N LYS A 65 3.48 -0.91 -0.67
CA LYS A 65 4.15 -2.13 -0.25
C LYS A 65 3.11 -3.16 0.23
N PRO A 66 2.59 -4.02 -0.66
CA PRO A 66 1.74 -5.15 -0.29
C PRO A 66 2.46 -6.06 0.70
N PHE A 67 2.05 -6.01 1.96
CA PHE A 67 2.71 -6.67 3.08
C PHE A 67 1.91 -7.90 3.49
N ASP A 68 2.42 -9.07 3.12
CA ASP A 68 1.87 -10.35 3.53
C ASP A 68 1.94 -10.52 5.05
N LYS A 69 0.86 -11.03 5.64
CA LYS A 69 0.74 -11.20 7.09
C LYS A 69 0.43 -12.64 7.44
N GLU A 70 1.02 -13.10 8.54
CA GLU A 70 0.79 -14.44 9.11
C GLU A 70 -0.59 -14.59 9.75
N LYS A 71 -1.17 -13.50 10.27
CA LYS A 71 -2.48 -13.50 10.91
C LYS A 71 -3.53 -14.06 9.95
N GLU A 72 -4.23 -15.11 10.36
CA GLU A 72 -5.22 -15.84 9.53
C GLU A 72 -6.24 -14.92 8.84
N SER A 73 -6.73 -13.91 9.55
CA SER A 73 -7.70 -12.95 9.00
C SER A 73 -7.14 -12.13 7.83
N LEU A 74 -5.82 -12.05 7.67
CA LEU A 74 -5.13 -11.25 6.64
C LEU A 74 -4.49 -12.09 5.54
N GLN A 75 -4.43 -13.42 5.69
CA GLN A 75 -3.84 -14.32 4.69
C GLN A 75 -4.57 -14.27 3.34
N ARG A 76 -5.88 -13.96 3.33
CA ARG A 76 -6.62 -13.70 2.08
C ARG A 76 -6.03 -12.50 1.33
N GLY A 77 -5.54 -11.48 2.04
CA GLY A 77 -4.85 -10.34 1.42
C GLY A 77 -3.59 -10.78 0.71
N ASN A 78 -2.82 -11.71 1.31
CA ASN A 78 -1.60 -12.26 0.68
C ASN A 78 -1.91 -12.90 -0.68
N VAL A 79 -3.04 -13.62 -0.78
CA VAL A 79 -3.52 -14.18 -2.06
C VAL A 79 -3.76 -13.06 -3.07
N THR A 80 -4.48 -12.00 -2.70
CA THR A 80 -4.79 -10.88 -3.59
C THR A 80 -3.57 -10.06 -4.02
N HIS A 81 -2.53 -9.96 -3.20
CA HIS A 81 -1.30 -9.23 -3.53
C HIS A 81 -0.59 -9.79 -4.77
N ARG A 82 -0.78 -11.10 -5.04
CA ARG A 82 -0.25 -11.76 -6.23
C ARG A 82 -0.89 -11.29 -7.53
N TYR A 83 -2.03 -10.59 -7.48
CA TYR A 83 -2.77 -10.12 -8.65
C TYR A 83 -2.49 -8.65 -8.99
N LEU A 84 -1.56 -8.00 -8.28
CA LEU A 84 -1.16 -6.62 -8.55
C LEU A 84 0.00 -6.58 -9.55
N ASN A 85 -0.18 -5.90 -10.68
CA ASN A 85 0.85 -5.76 -11.70
C ASN A 85 1.81 -4.59 -11.40
N TYR A 86 3.00 -4.88 -10.89
CA TYR A 86 3.98 -3.87 -10.50
C TYR A 86 4.55 -3.11 -11.71
N GLU A 87 4.54 -3.73 -12.90
CA GLU A 87 5.00 -3.11 -14.15
C GLU A 87 3.98 -2.11 -14.72
N ALA A 88 2.71 -2.20 -14.27
CA ALA A 88 1.63 -1.28 -14.63
C ALA A 88 1.05 -0.62 -13.36
N PRO A 89 1.80 0.29 -12.70
CA PRO A 89 1.49 0.73 -11.34
C PRO A 89 0.15 1.46 -11.21
N PHE A 90 -0.25 2.25 -12.22
CA PHE A 90 -1.56 2.89 -12.22
C PHE A 90 -2.71 1.89 -12.45
N GLU A 91 -2.49 0.82 -13.23
CA GLU A 91 -3.46 -0.27 -13.38
C GLU A 91 -3.58 -1.08 -12.09
N ALA A 92 -2.46 -1.35 -11.41
CA ALA A 92 -2.46 -2.00 -10.11
C ALA A 92 -3.22 -1.19 -9.06
N TRP A 93 -3.10 0.15 -9.08
CA TRP A 93 -3.84 1.01 -8.16
C TRP A 93 -5.35 0.99 -8.41
N LEU A 94 -5.76 0.99 -9.68
CA LEU A 94 -7.16 0.78 -10.06
C LEU A 94 -7.67 -0.63 -9.70
N ALA A 95 -6.81 -1.65 -9.78
CA ALA A 95 -7.14 -2.99 -9.30
C ALA A 95 -7.34 -3.00 -7.78
N MET A 96 -6.50 -2.27 -7.03
CA MET A 96 -6.68 -2.10 -5.58
C MET A 96 -8.01 -1.42 -5.23
N ASP A 97 -8.45 -0.41 -6.00
CA ASP A 97 -9.77 0.22 -5.83
C ASP A 97 -10.87 -0.86 -5.84
N LYS A 98 -10.89 -1.72 -6.87
CA LYS A 98 -11.88 -2.80 -7.02
C LYS A 98 -11.77 -3.87 -5.93
N ILE A 99 -10.55 -4.26 -5.56
CA ILE A 99 -10.31 -5.28 -4.52
C ILE A 99 -10.81 -4.77 -3.16
N PHE A 100 -10.57 -3.49 -2.83
CA PHE A 100 -11.05 -2.90 -1.60
C PHE A 100 -12.58 -2.67 -1.61
N GLU A 101 -13.15 -2.24 -2.73
CA GLU A 101 -14.60 -2.08 -2.89
C GLU A 101 -15.33 -3.40 -2.58
N THR A 102 -14.79 -4.52 -3.06
CA THR A 102 -15.36 -5.87 -2.89
C THR A 102 -14.81 -6.64 -1.68
N GLN A 103 -14.09 -5.98 -0.76
CA GLN A 103 -13.37 -6.63 0.35
C GLN A 103 -14.24 -7.55 1.22
N ASP A 104 -15.50 -7.21 1.44
CA ASP A 104 -16.42 -8.01 2.26
C ASP A 104 -16.95 -9.27 1.55
N GLU A 105 -16.92 -9.27 0.21
CA GLU A 105 -17.37 -10.41 -0.60
C GLU A 105 -16.35 -11.55 -0.59
N TRP A 106 -15.08 -11.23 -0.81
CA TRP A 106 -14.01 -12.23 -0.90
C TRP A 106 -13.27 -12.44 0.43
N GLY A 107 -13.28 -11.46 1.35
CA GLY A 107 -12.43 -11.43 2.55
C GLY A 107 -12.65 -12.55 3.58
N ASN A 108 -13.74 -13.31 3.44
CA ASN A 108 -14.08 -14.45 4.30
C ASN A 108 -13.98 -15.80 3.60
N LEU A 109 -13.77 -15.83 2.27
CA LEU A 109 -13.62 -17.06 1.49
C LEU A 109 -12.34 -17.82 1.88
N SER A 110 -12.24 -19.07 1.41
CA SER A 110 -10.99 -19.84 1.45
C SER A 110 -9.94 -19.21 0.53
N LEU A 111 -8.65 -19.54 0.74
CA LEU A 111 -7.56 -18.99 -0.07
C LEU A 111 -7.70 -19.32 -1.57
N GLU A 112 -8.20 -20.53 -1.89
CA GLU A 112 -8.46 -20.96 -3.26
C GLU A 112 -9.61 -20.16 -3.89
N GLU A 113 -10.72 -19.99 -3.16
CA GLU A 113 -11.86 -19.21 -3.64
C GLU A 113 -11.53 -17.73 -3.81
N VAL A 114 -10.63 -17.17 -2.97
CA VAL A 114 -10.13 -15.79 -3.18
C VAL A 114 -9.38 -15.69 -4.50
N ALA A 115 -8.50 -16.64 -4.82
CA ALA A 115 -7.79 -16.66 -6.10
C ALA A 115 -8.77 -16.75 -7.29
N GLN A 116 -9.75 -17.64 -7.21
CA GLN A 116 -10.82 -17.75 -8.21
C GLN A 116 -11.65 -16.46 -8.32
N TYR A 117 -11.91 -15.76 -7.20
CA TYR A 117 -12.63 -14.48 -7.23
C TYR A 117 -11.83 -13.42 -7.99
N MET A 118 -10.53 -13.29 -7.72
CA MET A 118 -9.66 -12.34 -8.43
C MET A 118 -9.69 -12.57 -9.93
N GLU A 119 -9.64 -13.84 -10.37
CA GLU A 119 -9.61 -14.21 -11.78
C GLU A 119 -10.97 -14.08 -12.47
N THR A 120 -12.04 -14.55 -11.82
CA THR A 120 -13.34 -14.70 -12.48
C THR A 120 -14.28 -13.52 -12.29
N LYS A 121 -14.15 -12.80 -11.16
CA LYS A 121 -15.01 -11.64 -10.84
C LYS A 121 -14.33 -10.32 -11.13
N LEU A 122 -13.04 -10.21 -10.82
CA LEU A 122 -12.28 -8.98 -11.04
C LEU A 122 -11.48 -8.97 -12.34
N ASP A 123 -11.45 -10.09 -13.08
CA ASP A 123 -10.70 -10.26 -14.34
C ASP A 123 -9.21 -9.90 -14.18
N LEU A 124 -8.64 -10.23 -13.02
CA LEU A 124 -7.23 -10.02 -12.72
C LEU A 124 -6.42 -11.27 -13.06
N ARG A 125 -5.15 -11.05 -13.40
CA ARG A 125 -4.20 -12.15 -13.69
C ARG A 125 -3.16 -12.23 -12.59
N GLU A 126 -2.83 -13.46 -12.19
CA GLU A 126 -1.74 -13.68 -11.24
C GLU A 126 -0.40 -13.20 -11.83
N GLN A 127 0.41 -12.57 -10.99
CA GLN A 127 1.69 -11.95 -11.31
C GLN A 127 2.81 -12.66 -10.54
N ASN A 128 4.04 -12.58 -11.05
CA ASN A 128 5.20 -13.16 -10.37
C ASN A 128 5.83 -12.18 -9.35
N ASN A 129 5.13 -11.91 -8.26
CA ASN A 129 5.54 -10.92 -7.25
C ASN A 129 6.38 -11.52 -6.09
N LYS A 130 6.86 -12.77 -6.21
CA LYS A 130 7.45 -13.50 -5.08
C LYS A 130 8.70 -12.83 -4.50
N GLU A 131 9.59 -12.33 -5.35
CA GLU A 131 10.82 -11.66 -4.92
C GLU A 131 10.51 -10.34 -4.22
N ALA A 132 9.61 -9.53 -4.79
CA ALA A 132 9.14 -8.28 -4.18
C ALA A 132 8.47 -8.54 -2.82
N THR A 133 7.60 -9.56 -2.74
CA THR A 133 6.92 -9.94 -1.49
C THR A 133 7.92 -10.28 -0.39
N LYS A 134 8.93 -11.11 -0.71
CA LYS A 134 10.00 -11.45 0.23
C LYS A 134 10.76 -10.21 0.69
N ALA A 135 11.14 -9.34 -0.25
CA ALA A 135 11.89 -8.12 0.08
C ALA A 135 11.09 -7.15 0.95
N ILE A 136 9.77 -7.02 0.74
CA ILE A 136 8.86 -6.21 1.56
C ILE A 136 8.78 -6.77 2.99
N ILE A 137 8.65 -8.09 3.16
CA ILE A 137 8.63 -8.73 4.49
C ILE A 137 9.96 -8.51 5.22
N GLU A 138 11.09 -8.66 4.52
CA GLU A 138 12.41 -8.44 5.10
C GLU A 138 12.64 -6.97 5.48
N GLU A 139 12.20 -6.04 4.64
CA GLU A 139 12.23 -4.60 4.93
C GLU A 139 11.38 -4.26 6.15
N ALA A 140 10.14 -4.75 6.21
CA ALA A 140 9.27 -4.56 7.36
C ALA A 140 9.91 -5.12 8.64
N GLY A 141 10.59 -6.27 8.55
CA GLY A 141 11.36 -6.86 9.67
C GLY A 141 12.51 -5.96 10.14
N ARG A 142 13.32 -5.43 9.21
CA ARG A 142 14.43 -4.51 9.55
C ARG A 142 13.92 -3.21 10.17
N ALA A 143 12.86 -2.65 9.60
CA ALA A 143 12.21 -1.43 10.04
C ALA A 143 11.31 -1.61 11.27
N ASN A 144 11.11 -2.85 11.73
CA ASN A 144 10.20 -3.21 12.82
C ASN A 144 8.74 -2.77 12.59
N VAL A 145 8.31 -2.78 11.33
CA VAL A 145 6.92 -2.55 10.92
C VAL A 145 6.15 -3.85 11.12
N THR A 146 5.29 -3.87 12.14
CA THR A 146 4.51 -5.08 12.50
C THR A 146 3.02 -4.95 12.17
N LEU A 147 2.53 -3.73 11.96
CA LEU A 147 1.12 -3.41 11.76
C LEU A 147 0.87 -2.81 10.37
N VAL A 148 -0.38 -2.91 9.91
CA VAL A 148 -0.85 -2.34 8.65
C VAL A 148 -2.21 -1.64 8.88
N PRO A 149 -2.46 -0.48 8.27
CA PRO A 149 -1.52 0.28 7.44
C PRO A 149 -0.41 0.91 8.30
N THR A 150 0.80 0.97 7.73
CA THR A 150 1.88 1.84 8.23
C THR A 150 2.36 2.67 7.07
N VAL A 151 2.31 3.99 7.22
CA VAL A 151 2.74 4.94 6.19
C VAL A 151 3.92 5.74 6.71
N VAL A 152 4.93 5.92 5.86
CA VAL A 152 6.13 6.68 6.16
C VAL A 152 6.31 7.77 5.10
N VAL A 153 6.46 9.01 5.55
CA VAL A 153 6.78 10.19 4.73
C VAL A 153 7.88 10.97 5.43
N GLY A 154 9.09 10.98 4.88
CA GLY A 154 10.25 11.55 5.57
C GLY A 154 10.48 10.85 6.92
N GLU A 155 10.48 11.61 8.01
CA GLU A 155 10.58 11.08 9.39
C GLU A 155 9.20 10.78 10.02
N HIS A 156 8.11 11.14 9.34
CA HIS A 156 6.75 10.98 9.85
C HIS A 156 6.24 9.56 9.61
N ILE A 157 5.71 8.95 10.67
CA ILE A 157 5.10 7.61 10.65
C ILE A 157 3.67 7.73 11.17
N PHE A 158 2.71 7.21 10.42
CA PHE A 158 1.29 7.26 10.79
C PHE A 158 0.52 6.07 10.23
N ASP A 159 -0.76 5.98 10.59
CA ASP A 159 -1.72 4.96 10.15
C ASP A 159 -2.99 5.63 9.57
N GLU A 160 -4.10 4.91 9.48
CA GLU A 160 -5.38 5.38 8.92
C GLU A 160 -6.10 6.47 9.74
N HIS A 161 -5.49 6.96 10.83
CA HIS A 161 -6.04 8.06 11.62
C HIS A 161 -5.63 9.44 11.11
N ILE A 162 -4.65 9.55 10.21
CA ILE A 162 -4.29 10.85 9.62
C ILE A 162 -5.49 11.42 8.86
N THR A 163 -5.81 12.68 9.10
CA THR A 163 -6.90 13.35 8.37
C THR A 163 -6.44 13.84 6.99
N PRO A 164 -7.38 14.07 6.05
CA PRO A 164 -7.08 14.67 4.75
C PRO A 164 -6.28 15.99 4.83
N ASP A 165 -6.62 16.85 5.79
CA ASP A 165 -5.95 18.14 5.98
C ASP A 165 -4.53 17.97 6.52
N GLU A 166 -4.34 17.08 7.51
CA GLU A 166 -3.01 16.74 8.05
C GLU A 166 -2.10 16.12 6.99
N LEU A 167 -2.63 15.19 6.18
CA LEU A 167 -1.87 14.60 5.07
C LEU A 167 -1.45 15.67 4.05
N THR A 168 -2.38 16.56 3.68
CA THR A 168 -2.08 17.66 2.76
C THR A 168 -1.01 18.61 3.31
N ALA A 169 -1.10 18.95 4.61
CA ALA A 169 -0.09 19.78 5.26
C ALA A 169 1.29 19.11 5.26
N LEU A 170 1.34 17.84 5.67
CA LEU A 170 2.57 17.05 5.71
C LEU A 170 3.24 16.94 4.34
N LEU A 171 2.50 16.62 3.29
CA LEU A 171 3.07 16.47 1.94
C LEU A 171 3.59 17.80 1.38
N ASN A 172 2.94 18.92 1.68
CA ASN A 172 3.45 20.24 1.28
C ASN A 172 4.68 20.65 2.09
N GLU A 173 4.73 20.35 3.39
CA GLU A 173 5.90 20.59 4.23
C GLU A 173 7.11 19.82 3.71
N GLU A 174 6.97 18.51 3.49
CA GLU A 174 8.03 17.65 2.98
C GLU A 174 8.48 18.06 1.58
N PHE A 175 7.57 18.51 0.72
CA PHE A 175 7.93 18.99 -0.62
C PHE A 175 8.72 20.31 -0.60
N GLY A 176 8.55 21.12 0.45
CA GLY A 176 9.25 22.38 0.64
C GLY A 176 10.70 22.25 1.15
N LYS A 177 11.11 21.05 1.59
CA LYS A 177 12.48 20.75 2.04
C LYS A 177 13.43 20.57 0.85
#